data_AF-A0A0Q9TNT9-F1
#
_entry.id   AF-A0A0Q9TNT9-F1
#
_cell.length_a   1.000
_cell.length_b   1.000
_cell.length_c   1.000
_cell.angle_alpha   90.00
_cell.angle_beta   90.00
_cell.angle_gamma   90.00
#
_symmetry.space_group_name_H-M   'P 1'
#
loop_
_entity.id
_entity.type
_entity.pdbx_description
1 polymer ?
#
loop_
_entity_poly.entity_id
_entity_poly.type
_entity_poly.pdbx_seq_one_letter_code
_entity_poly.pdbx_strand_id
1 'polypeptide(L)'
;MTSSLTIVSGGQSGVDRAALDVAVGLGLLYSGWCPAGGAAEDSATAPGLLAAYPHLREAPSADPAERTRLNVRDSTATLVVSPPELVAGGTLLTVDEADRLGRPCLVTTGPAVHVATWLETLAEPLVLNVAGPRASEWREGYDVARRLLDELLRDR
;
A
#
# COMPACT_ATOMS: atom_id res chain seq x y z
N MET A 1 11.37 -5.99 22.47
CA MET A 1 10.82 -6.76 21.35
C MET A 1 10.61 -5.75 20.25
N THR A 2 11.40 -5.80 19.18
CA THR A 2 11.18 -4.95 18.01
C THR A 2 9.85 -5.36 17.40
N SER A 3 8.89 -4.44 17.34
CA SER A 3 7.63 -4.62 16.60
C SER A 3 7.98 -5.02 15.17
N SER A 4 7.36 -6.10 14.67
CA SER A 4 7.69 -6.65 13.36
C SER A 4 6.75 -6.03 12.33
N LEU A 5 7.18 -4.93 11.70
CA LEU A 5 6.44 -4.29 10.61
C LEU A 5 6.83 -4.89 9.26
N THR A 6 5.84 -5.21 8.43
CA THR A 6 6.01 -5.46 6.99
C THR A 6 5.10 -4.54 6.20
N ILE A 7 5.66 -3.81 5.25
CA ILE A 7 4.89 -2.98 4.31
C ILE A 7 4.39 -3.86 3.16
N VAL A 8 3.08 -3.82 2.93
CA VAL A 8 2.46 -4.51 1.80
C VAL A 8 1.87 -3.48 0.85
N SER A 9 2.05 -3.66 -0.45
CA SER A 9 1.37 -2.85 -1.46
C SER A 9 1.27 -3.58 -2.80
N GLY A 10 0.36 -3.16 -3.66
CA GLY A 10 0.25 -3.73 -5.01
C GLY A 10 1.17 -3.12 -6.05
N GLY A 11 1.95 -2.11 -5.67
CA GLY A 11 3.01 -1.53 -6.49
C GLY A 11 2.54 -0.68 -7.68
N GLN A 12 1.26 -0.33 -7.78
CA GLN A 12 0.78 0.63 -8.79
C GLN A 12 1.56 1.96 -8.71
N SER A 13 1.62 2.73 -9.79
CA SER A 13 2.15 4.11 -9.76
C SER A 13 1.46 4.94 -8.66
N GLY A 14 2.09 6.02 -8.20
CA GLY A 14 1.50 6.86 -7.14
C GLY A 14 1.75 6.30 -5.74
N VAL A 15 0.69 6.17 -4.94
CA VAL A 15 0.78 5.86 -3.50
C VAL A 15 1.37 4.47 -3.24
N ASP A 16 0.93 3.46 -3.98
CA ASP A 16 1.42 2.09 -3.84
C ASP A 16 2.94 2.01 -4.07
N ARG A 17 3.43 2.67 -5.13
CA ARG A 17 4.86 2.78 -5.46
C ARG A 17 5.64 3.47 -4.34
N ALA A 18 5.13 4.59 -3.82
CA ALA A 18 5.78 5.32 -2.73
C ALA A 18 5.97 4.45 -1.50
N ALA A 19 4.99 3.60 -1.17
CA ALA A 19 5.09 2.68 -0.05
C ALA A 19 6.22 1.66 -0.22
N LEU A 20 6.34 1.06 -1.41
CA LEU A 20 7.42 0.12 -1.71
C LEU A 20 8.79 0.82 -1.70
N ASP A 21 8.89 2.02 -2.28
CA ASP A 21 10.15 2.78 -2.33
C ASP A 21 10.64 3.22 -0.96
N VAL A 22 9.73 3.61 -0.05
CA VAL A 22 10.08 3.92 1.34
C VAL A 22 10.53 2.66 2.06
N ALA A 23 9.82 1.53 1.93
CA ALA A 23 10.20 0.29 2.57
C ALA A 23 11.60 -0.18 2.11
N VAL A 24 11.86 -0.15 0.80
CA VAL A 24 13.18 -0.47 0.23
C VAL A 24 14.24 0.51 0.73
N GLY A 25 13.95 1.81 0.71
CA GLY A 25 14.90 2.86 1.11
C GLY A 25 15.30 2.80 2.58
N LEU A 26 14.39 2.35 3.44
CA LEU A 26 14.62 2.17 4.89
C LEU A 26 15.08 0.75 5.26
N GLY A 27 15.18 -0.17 4.31
CA GLY A 27 15.55 -1.57 4.57
C GLY A 27 14.49 -2.36 5.35
N LEU A 28 13.23 -1.93 5.29
CA LEU A 28 12.10 -2.60 5.92
C LEU A 28 11.66 -3.81 5.10
N LEU A 29 11.08 -4.80 5.77
CA LEU A 29 10.42 -5.90 5.08
C LEU A 29 9.26 -5.37 4.24
N TYR A 30 9.21 -5.79 2.99
CA TYR A 30 8.07 -5.52 2.12
C TYR A 30 7.63 -6.78 1.36
N SER A 31 6.36 -6.77 0.97
CA SER A 31 5.73 -7.82 0.17
C SER A 31 4.53 -7.21 -0.57
N GLY A 32 3.75 -8.05 -1.24
CA GLY A 32 2.43 -7.69 -1.73
C GLY A 32 2.04 -8.46 -2.97
N TRP A 33 0.79 -8.28 -3.37
CA TRP A 33 0.24 -8.89 -4.57
C TRP A 33 0.20 -7.85 -5.69
N CYS A 34 0.85 -8.14 -6.80
CA CYS A 34 0.71 -7.39 -8.06
C CYS A 34 -0.17 -8.18 -9.04
N PRO A 35 -0.69 -7.57 -10.13
CA PRO A 35 -1.33 -8.33 -11.19
C PRO A 35 -0.40 -9.40 -11.75
N ALA A 36 -0.94 -10.50 -12.29
CA ALA A 36 -0.17 -11.46 -13.07
C ALA A 36 0.61 -10.76 -14.20
N GLY A 37 1.87 -11.10 -14.37
CA GLY A 37 2.84 -10.44 -15.26
C GLY A 37 3.47 -9.18 -14.66
N GLY A 38 3.10 -8.77 -13.44
CA GLY A 38 3.65 -7.61 -12.74
C GLY A 38 3.22 -6.27 -13.34
N ALA A 39 2.05 -6.18 -13.97
CA ALA A 39 1.65 -4.95 -14.65
C ALA A 39 1.34 -3.79 -13.68
N ALA A 40 1.78 -2.58 -14.04
CA ALA A 40 1.28 -1.31 -13.49
C ALA A 40 1.20 -0.25 -14.61
N GLU A 41 0.65 0.92 -14.28
CA GLU A 41 0.40 2.01 -15.25
C GLU A 41 1.65 2.43 -16.02
N ASP A 42 2.79 2.50 -15.34
CA ASP A 42 4.09 2.90 -15.88
C ASP A 42 4.97 1.71 -16.31
N SER A 43 4.47 0.49 -16.13
CA SER A 43 5.22 -0.76 -16.30
C SER A 43 4.29 -1.89 -16.77
N ALA A 44 3.71 -1.72 -17.95
CA ALA A 44 2.70 -2.62 -18.50
C ALA A 44 3.27 -3.94 -19.07
N THR A 45 4.59 -4.05 -19.25
CA THR A 45 5.23 -5.21 -19.90
C THR A 45 5.93 -6.07 -18.86
N ALA A 46 5.71 -7.39 -18.91
CA ALA A 46 6.36 -8.33 -18.02
C ALA A 46 7.90 -8.23 -18.10
N PRO A 47 8.62 -8.39 -16.97
CA PRO A 47 8.11 -8.76 -15.65
C PRO A 47 7.52 -7.57 -14.85
N GLY A 48 7.48 -6.38 -15.45
CA GLY A 48 6.90 -5.17 -14.87
C GLY A 48 7.48 -4.85 -13.50
N LEU A 49 6.60 -4.73 -12.52
CA LEU A 49 6.90 -4.52 -11.11
C LEU A 49 7.93 -5.49 -10.53
N LEU A 50 7.92 -6.75 -10.96
CA LEU A 50 8.77 -7.80 -10.37
C LEU A 50 10.26 -7.59 -10.69
N ALA A 51 10.61 -6.81 -11.72
CA ALA A 51 11.99 -6.44 -11.99
C ALA A 51 12.59 -5.54 -10.89
N ALA A 52 11.78 -4.61 -10.36
CA ALA A 52 12.22 -3.65 -9.35
C ALA A 52 11.89 -4.11 -7.92
N TYR A 53 10.84 -4.91 -7.74
CA TYR A 53 10.32 -5.35 -6.45
C TYR A 53 10.18 -6.88 -6.40
N PRO A 54 11.29 -7.63 -6.28
CA PRO A 54 11.29 -9.09 -6.35
C PRO A 54 10.56 -9.81 -5.22
N HIS A 55 10.16 -9.10 -4.15
CA HIS A 55 9.36 -9.66 -3.05
C HIS A 55 7.84 -9.50 -3.25
N LEU A 56 7.40 -8.87 -4.35
CA LEU A 56 6.01 -8.95 -4.77
C LEU A 56 5.69 -10.36 -5.31
N ARG A 57 4.41 -10.72 -5.21
CA ARG A 57 3.86 -11.99 -5.69
C ARG A 57 2.79 -11.70 -6.75
N GLU A 58 2.77 -12.51 -7.79
CA GLU A 58 1.72 -12.42 -8.80
C GLU A 58 0.39 -12.92 -8.24
N ALA A 59 -0.66 -12.13 -8.40
CA ALA A 59 -2.03 -12.59 -8.21
C ALA A 59 -2.39 -13.66 -9.25
N PRO A 60 -3.42 -14.49 -9.01
CA PRO A 60 -3.86 -15.51 -9.96
C PRO A 60 -4.25 -14.97 -11.35
N SER A 61 -4.69 -13.71 -11.44
CA SER A 61 -4.99 -13.05 -12.72
C SER A 61 -4.37 -11.65 -12.84
N ALA A 62 -4.45 -11.11 -14.06
CA ALA A 62 -4.03 -9.75 -14.37
C ALA A 62 -5.08 -8.69 -13.97
N ASP A 63 -6.24 -9.06 -13.40
CA ASP A 63 -7.24 -8.11 -12.94
C ASP A 63 -6.72 -7.33 -11.72
N PRO A 64 -6.57 -5.99 -11.80
CA PRO A 64 -6.15 -5.18 -10.67
C PRO A 64 -7.06 -5.31 -9.44
N ALA A 65 -8.34 -5.68 -9.60
CA ALA A 65 -9.23 -5.88 -8.46
C ALA A 65 -8.83 -7.11 -7.63
N GLU A 66 -8.30 -8.15 -8.25
CA GLU A 66 -7.89 -9.37 -7.53
C GLU A 66 -6.70 -9.08 -6.62
N ARG A 67 -5.65 -8.44 -7.15
CA ARG A 67 -4.48 -8.06 -6.33
C ARG A 67 -4.87 -7.11 -5.20
N THR A 68 -5.81 -6.19 -5.41
CA THR A 68 -6.31 -5.28 -4.36
C THR A 68 -6.92 -6.07 -3.21
N ARG A 69 -7.82 -7.01 -3.51
CA ARG A 69 -8.46 -7.84 -2.48
C ARG A 69 -7.45 -8.70 -1.72
N LEU A 70 -6.47 -9.28 -2.42
CA LEU A 70 -5.44 -10.09 -1.80
C LEU A 70 -4.55 -9.28 -0.84
N ASN A 71 -4.16 -8.06 -1.22
CA ASN A 71 -3.38 -7.17 -0.35
C ASN A 71 -4.13 -6.80 0.93
N VAL A 72 -5.44 -6.52 0.85
CA VAL A 72 -6.27 -6.25 2.04
C VAL A 72 -6.42 -7.51 2.89
N ARG A 73 -6.74 -8.66 2.27
CA ARG A 73 -6.97 -9.94 2.95
C ARG A 73 -5.76 -10.40 3.77
N ASP A 74 -4.58 -10.30 3.18
CA ASP A 74 -3.32 -10.82 3.73
C ASP A 74 -2.58 -9.80 4.62
N SER A 75 -3.23 -8.69 4.95
CA SER A 75 -2.70 -7.66 5.84
C SER A 75 -3.47 -7.60 7.15
N THR A 76 -2.83 -7.11 8.22
CA THR A 76 -3.51 -6.91 9.51
C THR A 76 -4.31 -5.61 9.53
N ALA A 77 -3.87 -4.60 8.78
CA ALA A 77 -4.56 -3.33 8.61
C ALA A 77 -4.24 -2.69 7.25
N THR A 78 -5.06 -1.72 6.85
CA THR A 78 -4.86 -0.95 5.62
C THR A 78 -4.80 0.56 5.89
N LEU A 79 -3.73 1.21 5.44
CA LEU A 79 -3.63 2.65 5.35
C LEU A 79 -3.90 3.07 3.89
N VAL A 80 -4.97 3.83 3.67
CA VAL A 80 -5.25 4.46 2.39
C VAL A 80 -4.80 5.92 2.43
N VAL A 81 -3.77 6.25 1.67
CA VAL A 81 -3.32 7.65 1.54
C VAL A 81 -4.05 8.29 0.38
N SER A 82 -5.09 9.08 0.67
CA SER A 82 -5.90 9.73 -0.35
C SER A 82 -6.72 10.89 0.26
N PRO A 83 -6.90 12.01 -0.47
CA PRO A 83 -7.98 12.94 -0.18
C PRO A 83 -9.34 12.20 -0.28
N PRO A 84 -10.33 12.52 0.57
CA PRO A 84 -11.63 11.87 0.55
C PRO A 84 -12.33 11.90 -0.82
N GLU A 85 -12.20 13.00 -1.55
CA GLU A 85 -12.78 13.21 -2.87
C GLU A 85 -12.16 12.36 -3.99
N LEU A 86 -10.98 11.78 -3.75
CA LEU A 86 -10.30 10.89 -4.71
C LEU A 86 -10.46 9.40 -4.35
N VAL A 87 -11.24 9.07 -3.31
CA VAL A 87 -11.57 7.69 -2.96
C VAL A 87 -12.62 7.17 -3.96
N ALA A 88 -12.12 6.65 -5.08
CA ALA A 88 -12.93 6.05 -6.15
C ALA A 88 -12.20 4.83 -6.75
N GLY A 89 -12.90 4.07 -7.61
CA GLY A 89 -12.32 2.96 -8.36
C GLY A 89 -11.57 1.96 -7.46
N GLY A 90 -10.30 1.70 -7.76
CA GLY A 90 -9.46 0.77 -6.98
C GLY A 90 -9.20 1.20 -5.54
N THR A 91 -9.16 2.51 -5.27
CA THR A 91 -9.02 3.05 -3.91
C THR A 91 -10.28 2.77 -3.08
N LEU A 92 -11.47 3.00 -3.65
CA LEU A 92 -12.73 2.66 -3.00
C LEU A 92 -12.87 1.15 -2.77
N LEU A 93 -12.51 0.32 -3.76
CA LEU A 93 -12.49 -1.13 -3.61
C LEU A 93 -11.61 -1.58 -2.42
N THR A 94 -10.50 -0.89 -2.18
CA THR A 94 -9.63 -1.18 -1.02
C THR A 94 -10.34 -0.92 0.30
N VAL A 95 -11.05 0.21 0.41
CA VAL A 95 -11.83 0.58 1.59
C VAL A 95 -12.98 -0.40 1.82
N ASP A 96 -13.76 -0.67 0.77
CA ASP A 96 -14.92 -1.57 0.82
C ASP A 96 -14.49 -3.00 1.20
N GLU A 97 -13.38 -3.49 0.67
CA GLU A 97 -12.87 -4.82 1.01
C GLU A 97 -12.37 -4.90 2.45
N ALA A 98 -11.74 -3.83 2.96
CA ALA A 98 -11.30 -3.78 4.35
C ALA A 98 -12.50 -3.81 5.31
N ASP A 99 -13.54 -3.03 5.02
CA ASP A 99 -14.80 -3.06 5.76
C ASP A 99 -15.46 -4.44 5.71
N ARG A 100 -15.60 -5.02 4.51
CA ARG A 100 -16.16 -6.35 4.29
C ARG A 100 -15.46 -7.46 5.08
N LEU A 101 -14.14 -7.35 5.25
CA LEU A 101 -13.33 -8.31 6.00
C LEU A 101 -13.17 -7.95 7.49
N GLY A 102 -13.72 -6.83 7.95
CA GLY A 102 -13.54 -6.35 9.33
C GLY A 102 -12.09 -6.00 9.65
N ARG A 103 -11.31 -5.56 8.65
CA ARG A 103 -9.92 -5.14 8.82
C ARG A 103 -9.87 -3.65 9.20
N PRO A 104 -9.07 -3.26 10.22
CA PRO A 104 -8.82 -1.85 10.50
C PRO A 104 -8.34 -1.11 9.25
N CYS A 105 -9.01 -0.03 8.92
CA CYS A 105 -8.71 0.80 7.75
C CYS A 105 -8.69 2.27 8.15
N LEU A 106 -7.61 2.98 7.80
CA LEU A 106 -7.50 4.42 7.97
C LEU A 106 -7.32 5.08 6.61
N VAL A 107 -8.22 6.00 6.26
CA VAL A 107 -8.10 6.84 5.06
C VAL A 107 -7.65 8.23 5.48
N THR A 108 -6.46 8.67 5.08
CA THR A 108 -5.96 9.99 5.48
C THR A 108 -4.82 10.51 4.60
N THR A 109 -4.71 11.83 4.49
CA THR A 109 -3.51 12.57 4.08
C THR A 109 -2.94 13.41 5.22
N GLY A 110 -3.41 13.16 6.45
CA GLY A 110 -3.06 13.90 7.65
C GLY A 110 -1.62 13.65 8.12
N PRO A 111 -1.24 14.28 9.24
CA PRO A 111 0.15 14.22 9.75
C PRO A 111 0.52 12.82 10.23
N ALA A 112 1.81 12.49 10.17
CA ALA A 112 2.34 11.17 10.57
C ALA A 112 1.97 10.78 12.00
N VAL A 113 1.90 11.74 12.94
CA VAL A 113 1.48 11.49 14.33
C VAL A 113 0.10 10.85 14.42
N HIS A 114 -0.85 11.25 13.57
CA HIS A 114 -2.20 10.66 13.57
C HIS A 114 -2.16 9.20 13.13
N VAL A 115 -1.37 8.89 12.09
CA VAL A 115 -1.18 7.51 11.62
C VAL A 115 -0.44 6.70 12.69
N ALA A 116 0.58 7.26 13.35
CA ALA A 116 1.32 6.59 14.41
C ALA A 116 0.41 6.20 15.58
N THR A 117 -0.42 7.12 16.07
CA THR A 117 -1.40 6.84 17.14
C THR A 117 -2.40 5.77 16.71
N TRP A 118 -2.85 5.76 15.45
CA TRP A 118 -3.69 4.69 14.95
C TRP A 118 -2.96 3.34 14.93
N LEU A 119 -1.70 3.29 14.46
CA LEU A 119 -0.90 2.07 14.43
C LEU A 119 -0.67 1.47 15.82
N GLU A 120 -0.54 2.30 16.87
CA GLU A 120 -0.39 1.85 18.26
C GLU A 120 -1.62 1.10 18.80
N THR A 121 -2.79 1.24 18.16
CA THR A 121 -4.01 0.52 18.53
C THR A 121 -4.10 -0.88 17.91
N LEU A 122 -3.18 -1.22 17.00
CA LEU A 122 -3.26 -2.43 16.18
C LEU A 122 -2.48 -3.59 16.80
N ALA A 123 -2.89 -4.82 16.47
CA ALA A 123 -2.22 -6.03 16.95
C ALA A 123 -0.92 -6.31 16.17
N GLU A 124 0.06 -6.87 16.86
CA GLU A 124 1.32 -7.36 16.31
C GLU A 124 1.24 -8.87 15.98
N PRO A 125 1.99 -9.37 14.96
CA PRO A 125 2.87 -8.63 14.06
C PRO A 125 2.09 -7.76 13.06
N LEU A 126 2.59 -6.55 12.79
CA LEU A 126 1.93 -5.60 11.90
C LEU A 126 2.30 -5.84 10.43
N VAL A 127 1.32 -6.29 9.63
CA VAL A 127 1.39 -6.32 8.17
C VAL A 127 0.51 -5.18 7.65
N LEU A 128 1.13 -4.08 7.26
CA LEU A 128 0.42 -2.86 6.89
C LEU A 128 0.31 -2.77 5.36
N ASN A 129 -0.90 -2.96 4.84
CA ASN A 129 -1.20 -2.62 3.45
C ASN A 129 -1.23 -1.09 3.30
N VAL A 130 -0.49 -0.56 2.33
CA VAL A 130 -0.56 0.85 1.96
C VAL A 130 -1.06 0.96 0.53
N ALA A 131 -2.14 1.74 0.36
CA ALA A 131 -2.83 1.87 -0.91
C ALA A 131 -3.26 3.32 -1.18
N GLY A 132 -3.50 3.65 -2.44
CA GLY A 132 -4.12 4.91 -2.83
C GLY A 132 -4.25 5.08 -4.35
N PRO A 133 -4.68 6.26 -4.82
CA PRO A 133 -4.83 6.55 -6.24
C PRO A 133 -3.51 6.38 -7.00
N ARG A 134 -3.63 5.97 -8.26
CA ARG A 134 -2.48 5.91 -9.18
C ARG A 134 -2.05 7.30 -9.63
N ALA A 135 -0.83 7.43 -10.16
CA ALA A 135 -0.26 8.74 -10.52
C ALA A 135 -1.11 9.53 -11.53
N SER A 136 -1.78 8.85 -12.47
CA SER A 136 -2.70 9.52 -13.41
C SER A 136 -3.99 10.07 -12.77
N GLU A 137 -4.38 9.54 -11.61
CA GLU A 137 -5.58 9.95 -10.86
C GLU A 137 -5.24 10.99 -9.78
N TRP A 138 -4.02 10.94 -9.24
CA TRP A 138 -3.52 11.92 -8.29
C TRP A 138 -2.01 12.13 -8.45
N ARG A 139 -1.63 13.23 -9.10
CA ARG A 139 -0.23 13.51 -9.47
C ARG A 139 0.69 13.67 -8.26
N GLU A 140 0.19 14.26 -7.19
CA GLU A 140 0.92 14.52 -5.95
C GLU A 140 0.96 13.30 -5.03
N GLY A 141 0.18 12.26 -5.32
CA GLY A 141 -0.04 11.14 -4.41
C GLY A 141 1.21 10.40 -4.00
N TYR A 142 2.15 10.22 -4.93
CA TYR A 142 3.46 9.63 -4.63
C TYR A 142 4.23 10.45 -3.58
N ASP A 143 4.39 11.76 -3.79
CA ASP A 143 5.18 12.62 -2.90
C ASP A 143 4.50 12.84 -1.54
N VAL A 144 3.17 12.83 -1.50
CA VAL A 144 2.41 12.90 -0.25
C VAL A 144 2.59 11.61 0.56
N ALA A 145 2.38 10.45 -0.06
CA ALA A 145 2.56 9.16 0.60
C ALA A 145 4.00 8.94 1.05
N ARG A 146 4.98 9.26 0.20
CA ARG A 146 6.40 9.13 0.51
C ARG A 146 6.78 9.95 1.75
N ARG A 147 6.42 11.24 1.79
CA ARG A 147 6.74 12.10 2.95
C ARG A 147 6.09 11.59 4.24
N LEU A 148 4.81 11.21 4.16
CA LEU A 148 4.08 10.67 5.30
C LEU A 148 4.76 9.40 5.86
N LEU A 149 5.11 8.46 4.98
CA LEU A 149 5.71 7.19 5.38
C LEU A 149 7.16 7.35 5.83
N ASP A 150 7.96 8.21 5.19
CA ASP A 150 9.32 8.53 5.63
C ASP A 150 9.31 9.11 7.05
N GLU A 151 8.39 10.04 7.35
CA GLU A 151 8.27 10.60 8.70
C GLU A 151 7.77 9.56 9.72
N LEU A 152 6.82 8.71 9.32
CA LEU A 152 6.22 7.71 10.19
C LEU A 152 7.17 6.55 10.56
N LEU A 153 8.07 6.19 9.65
CA LEU A 153 8.82 4.91 9.71
C LEU A 153 10.32 5.06 9.93
N ARG A 154 10.89 6.27 9.81
CA ARG A 154 12.36 6.49 9.90
C ARG A 154 12.98 6.10 11.24
N ASP A 155 12.23 6.19 12.33
CA ASP A 155 12.71 5.91 13.69
C ASP A 155 12.10 4.63 14.30
N ARG A 156 11.46 3.78 13.46
CA ARG A 156 10.86 2.50 13.89
C ARG A 156 11.79 1.31 13.75
#